data_AF-W8TAD8-F1
#
_entry.id   AF-W8TAD8-F1
#
_cell.length_a   1.000
_cell.length_b   1.000
_cell.length_c   1.000
_cell.angle_alpha   90.00
_cell.angle_beta   90.00
_cell.angle_gamma   90.00
#
_symmetry.space_group_name_H-M   'P 1'
#
loop_
_entity.id
_entity.type
_entity.pdbx_description
1 polymer ?
#
loop_
_entity_poly.entity_id
_entity_poly.type
_entity_poly.pdbx_seq_one_letter_code
_entity_poly.pdbx_strand_id
1 'polypeptide(L)'
;MERRKGCEFEAMCNPTGQALLLNKAETDLNLIFGLCVGHDSFFVKYSNAPVTVAAAKDRVLGHNPMAAVYLAQSYYKSRMFPEKNVDNIQKTV
;
A
#
# COMPACT_ATOMS: atom_id res chain seq x y z
N MET A 1 -7.30 8.94 -22.75
CA MET A 1 -5.96 8.48 -22.34
C MET A 1 -5.23 8.14 -23.62
N GLU A 2 -4.23 8.94 -23.99
CA GLU A 2 -3.54 8.80 -25.27
C GLU A 2 -2.55 7.63 -25.18
N ARG A 3 -2.71 6.64 -26.06
CA ARG A 3 -1.86 5.44 -26.10
C ARG A 3 -0.44 5.85 -26.47
N ARG A 4 0.58 5.37 -25.74
CA ARG A 4 1.98 5.59 -26.12
C ARG A 4 2.24 4.94 -27.49
N LYS A 5 2.66 5.74 -28.48
CA LYS A 5 3.06 5.24 -29.81
C LYS A 5 4.15 4.17 -29.66
N GLY A 6 3.91 2.98 -30.22
CA GLY A 6 4.83 1.84 -30.18
C GLY A 6 4.50 0.74 -29.16
N CYS A 7 3.48 0.92 -28.32
CA CYS A 7 2.98 -0.11 -27.42
C CYS A 7 1.54 -0.48 -27.84
N GLU A 8 1.36 -1.52 -28.67
CA GLU A 8 0.02 -1.94 -29.12
C GLU A 8 -0.80 -2.56 -27.98
N PHE A 9 -0.13 -3.16 -27.00
CA PHE A 9 -0.73 -3.76 -25.80
C PHE A 9 -0.23 -3.07 -24.53
N GLU A 10 -1.11 -2.29 -23.90
CA GLU A 10 -0.84 -1.69 -22.60
C GLU A 10 -1.28 -2.67 -21.51
N ALA A 11 -0.33 -3.47 -21.00
CA ALA A 11 -0.59 -4.37 -19.90
C ALA A 11 -0.98 -3.57 -18.65
N MET A 12 -2.26 -3.56 -18.30
CA MET A 12 -2.75 -3.00 -17.05
C MET A 12 -2.93 -4.08 -15.99
N CYS A 13 -2.90 -3.68 -14.72
CA CYS A 13 -3.26 -4.55 -13.62
C CYS A 13 -4.74 -4.97 -13.72
N ASN A 14 -5.00 -6.27 -13.59
CA ASN A 14 -6.35 -6.85 -13.58
C ASN A 14 -6.76 -7.22 -12.14
N PRO A 15 -7.34 -6.28 -11.36
CA PRO A 15 -7.71 -6.53 -9.96
C PRO A 15 -8.77 -7.63 -9.82
N THR A 16 -9.71 -7.71 -10.76
CA THR A 16 -10.74 -8.75 -10.79
C THR A 16 -10.12 -10.14 -10.98
N GLY A 17 -9.21 -10.28 -11.94
CA GLY A 17 -8.50 -11.53 -12.17
C GLY A 17 -7.67 -11.98 -10.97
N GLN A 18 -7.02 -11.04 -10.28
CA GLN A 18 -6.28 -11.33 -9.05
C GLN A 18 -7.21 -11.80 -7.93
N ALA A 19 -8.35 -11.14 -7.71
CA ALA A 19 -9.32 -11.58 -6.71
C ALA A 19 -9.85 -12.99 -7.01
N LEU A 20 -10.18 -13.29 -8.27
CA LEU A 20 -10.63 -14.63 -8.67
C LEU A 20 -9.55 -15.70 -8.49
N LEU A 21 -8.28 -15.35 -8.72
CA LEU A 21 -7.16 -16.25 -8.45
C LEU A 21 -7.04 -16.56 -6.95
N LEU A 22 -7.16 -15.55 -6.09
CA LEU A 22 -7.09 -15.73 -4.64
C LEU A 22 -8.31 -16.49 -4.10
N ASN A 23 -9.50 -16.29 -4.68
CA ASN A 23 -10.68 -17.10 -4.37
C ASN A 23 -10.46 -18.58 -4.68
N LYS A 24 -9.81 -18.91 -5.81
CA LYS A 24 -9.44 -20.30 -6.16
C LYS A 24 -8.40 -20.89 -5.21
N ALA A 25 -7.56 -20.05 -4.62
CA ALA A 25 -6.58 -20.45 -3.62
C ALA A 25 -7.17 -20.49 -2.21
N GLU A 26 -8.48 -20.21 -2.04
CA GLU A 26 -9.22 -20.29 -0.78
C GLU A 26 -8.55 -19.51 0.36
N THR A 27 -8.05 -18.31 0.05
CA THR A 27 -7.44 -17.43 1.07
C THR A 27 -8.43 -17.05 2.16
N ASP A 28 -8.01 -17.04 3.42
CA ASP A 28 -8.86 -16.60 4.55
C ASP A 28 -8.93 -15.08 4.71
N LEU A 29 -7.90 -14.35 4.25
CA LEU A 29 -7.78 -12.90 4.37
C LEU A 29 -6.88 -12.37 3.26
N ASN A 30 -7.31 -11.28 2.61
CA ASN A 30 -6.52 -10.60 1.60
C ASN A 30 -6.08 -9.21 2.08
N LEU A 31 -4.80 -8.89 1.85
CA LEU A 31 -4.21 -7.60 2.22
C LEU A 31 -3.89 -6.76 0.98
N ILE A 32 -4.35 -5.52 0.99
CA ILE A 32 -4.05 -4.54 -0.06
C ILE A 32 -2.90 -3.64 0.38
N PHE A 33 -1.92 -3.48 -0.52
CA PHE A 33 -0.80 -2.56 -0.37
C PHE A 33 -0.73 -1.59 -1.56
N GLY A 34 -1.09 -0.34 -1.35
CA GLY A 34 -0.81 0.76 -2.29
C GLY A 34 -1.58 0.76 -3.60
N LEU A 35 -2.76 0.14 -3.63
CA LEU A 35 -3.67 0.22 -4.76
C LEU A 35 -4.44 1.56 -4.78
N CYS A 36 -4.92 1.93 -5.96
CA CYS A 36 -5.75 3.13 -6.14
C CYS A 36 -7.22 2.80 -5.88
N VAL A 37 -8.01 3.80 -5.48
CA VAL A 37 -9.43 3.69 -5.12
C VAL A 37 -10.25 2.84 -6.11
N GLY A 38 -10.01 3.00 -7.43
CA GLY A 38 -10.69 2.23 -8.47
C GLY A 38 -10.31 0.75 -8.49
N HIS A 39 -9.01 0.42 -8.38
CA HIS A 39 -8.55 -0.97 -8.35
C HIS A 39 -8.96 -1.66 -7.05
N ASP A 40 -8.96 -0.94 -5.92
CA ASP A 40 -9.44 -1.42 -4.63
C ASP A 40 -10.90 -1.85 -4.72
N SER A 41 -11.74 -0.97 -5.26
CA SER A 41 -13.18 -1.22 -5.36
C SER A 41 -13.47 -2.51 -6.12
N PHE A 42 -12.76 -2.77 -7.23
CA PHE A 42 -12.94 -3.99 -8.00
C PHE A 42 -12.39 -5.23 -7.28
N PHE A 43 -11.20 -5.15 -6.69
CA PHE A 43 -10.63 -6.27 -5.95
C PHE A 43 -11.52 -6.67 -4.76
N VAL A 44 -11.95 -5.70 -3.95
CA VAL A 44 -12.83 -5.91 -2.80
C VAL A 44 -14.18 -6.48 -3.22
N LYS A 45 -14.77 -5.97 -4.32
CA LYS A 45 -16.06 -6.47 -4.82
C LYS A 45 -16.02 -7.95 -5.23
N TYR A 46 -14.90 -8.41 -5.78
CA TYR A 46 -14.77 -9.77 -6.31
C TYR A 46 -14.03 -10.74 -5.38
N SER A 47 -13.51 -10.27 -4.24
CA SER A 47 -12.90 -11.14 -3.23
C SER A 47 -13.98 -11.81 -2.38
N ASN A 48 -13.91 -13.13 -2.26
CA ASN A 48 -14.78 -13.90 -1.35
C ASN A 48 -14.29 -13.77 0.10
N ALA A 49 -12.96 -13.74 0.28
CA ALA A 49 -12.34 -13.52 1.57
C ALA A 49 -12.47 -12.05 1.99
N PRO A 50 -12.54 -11.75 3.29
CA PRO A 50 -12.43 -10.38 3.78
C PRO A 50 -11.14 -9.73 3.27
N VAL A 51 -11.24 -8.44 2.96
CA VAL A 51 -10.11 -7.65 2.46
C VAL A 51 -9.85 -6.50 3.40
N THR A 52 -8.59 -6.29 3.75
CA THR A 52 -8.16 -5.12 4.55
C THR A 52 -7.03 -4.39 3.84
N VAL A 53 -7.10 -3.06 3.85
CA VAL A 53 -6.02 -2.21 3.35
C VAL A 53 -4.94 -2.11 4.42
N ALA A 54 -3.80 -2.76 4.19
CA ALA A 54 -2.65 -2.70 5.10
C ALA A 54 -1.80 -1.45 4.88
N ALA A 55 -1.74 -0.96 3.64
CA ALA A 55 -1.08 0.30 3.32
C ALA A 55 -1.88 1.05 2.24
N ALA A 56 -2.38 2.25 2.57
CA ALA A 56 -3.10 3.09 1.63
C ALA A 56 -2.13 3.76 0.65
N LYS A 57 -2.51 3.84 -0.63
CA LYS A 57 -1.71 4.56 -1.63
C LYS A 57 -1.64 6.03 -1.28
N ASP A 58 -0.43 6.55 -1.18
CA ASP A 58 -0.18 7.95 -0.89
C ASP A 58 0.65 8.61 -2.00
N ARG A 59 0.59 9.94 -2.07
CA ARG A 59 1.36 10.74 -3.02
C ARG A 59 2.74 11.12 -2.48
N VAL A 60 2.93 11.14 -1.16
CA VAL A 60 4.17 11.56 -0.50
C VAL A 60 5.32 10.61 -0.85
N LEU A 61 5.01 9.32 -0.96
CA LEU A 61 5.94 8.24 -1.29
C LEU A 61 5.86 7.83 -2.77
N GLY A 62 5.34 8.72 -3.63
CA GLY A 62 5.32 8.52 -5.08
C GLY A 62 4.56 7.25 -5.50
N HIS A 63 3.41 6.97 -4.86
CA HIS A 63 2.59 5.78 -5.13
C HIS A 63 3.20 4.44 -4.64
N ASN A 64 4.25 4.48 -3.81
CA ASN A 64 4.85 3.31 -3.19
C ASN A 64 4.79 3.42 -1.65
N PRO A 65 3.65 3.13 -1.01
CA PRO A 65 3.49 3.35 0.42
C PRO A 65 4.41 2.49 1.29
N MET A 66 4.90 1.35 0.77
CA MET A 66 5.84 0.49 1.48
C MET A 66 7.24 1.10 1.61
N ALA A 67 7.56 2.16 0.86
CA ALA A 67 8.82 2.89 1.01
C ALA A 67 9.03 3.43 2.43
N ALA A 68 7.96 3.79 3.14
CA ALA A 68 8.04 4.20 4.53
C ALA A 68 8.59 3.08 5.44
N VAL A 69 8.20 1.84 5.18
CA VAL A 69 8.65 0.67 5.95
C VAL A 69 10.09 0.32 5.60
N TYR A 70 10.40 0.20 4.30
CA TYR A 70 11.74 -0.18 3.85
C TYR A 70 12.82 0.83 4.22
N LEU A 71 12.47 2.12 4.24
CA LEU A 71 13.39 3.21 4.56
C LEU A 71 13.21 3.75 5.99
N ALA A 72 12.46 3.03 6.83
CA ALA A 72 12.18 3.43 8.21
C ALA A 72 13.46 3.61 9.03
N GLN A 73 14.50 2.82 8.77
CA GLN A 73 15.78 2.89 9.48
C GLN A 73 16.84 3.77 8.80
N SER A 74 16.53 4.35 7.63
CA SER A 74 17.45 5.19 6.86
C SER A 74 16.85 6.58 6.61
N TYR A 75 16.36 6.84 5.40
CA TYR A 75 15.89 8.15 4.97
C TYR A 75 14.74 8.69 5.84
N TYR A 76 13.89 7.81 6.38
CA TYR A 76 12.77 8.20 7.25
C TYR A 76 13.03 7.99 8.74
N LYS A 77 14.24 7.63 9.18
CA LYS A 77 14.53 7.30 10.59
C LYS A 77 14.15 8.42 11.55
N SER A 78 14.59 9.64 11.28
CA SER A 78 14.30 10.79 12.15
C SER A 78 12.81 11.16 12.19
N ARG A 79 12.06 10.88 11.12
CA ARG A 79 10.62 11.14 11.05
C ARG A 79 9.79 10.06 11.75
N MET A 80 10.18 8.80 11.59
CA MET A 80 9.45 7.65 12.15
C MET A 80 9.82 7.38 13.62
N PHE A 81 11.07 7.65 13.99
CA PHE A 81 11.63 7.42 15.33
C PHE A 81 12.33 8.70 15.84
N PRO A 82 11.59 9.78 16.13
CA PRO A 82 12.19 10.99 16.68
C PRO A 82 12.80 10.68 18.05
N GLU A 83 14.04 11.14 18.29
CA GLU A 83 14.66 11.02 19.60
C GLU A 83 13.85 11.84 20.61
N LYS A 84 13.33 11.17 21.66
CA LYS A 84 12.68 11.87 22.77
C LYS A 84 13.77 12.57 23.56
N ASN A 85 13.72 13.90 23.60
CA ASN A 85 14.64 14.68 24.41
C ASN A 85 14.34 14.41 25.89
N VAL A 86 15.23 13.66 26.55
CA VAL A 86 15.06 13.14 27.92
C VAL A 86 15.24 14.24 28.98
N ASP A 87 15.66 15.45 28.57
CA ASP A 87 16.04 16.55 29.46
C ASP A 87 14.85 17.25 30.15
N ASN A 88 13.59 16.96 29.78
CA ASN A 88 12.40 17.58 30.36
C ASN A 88 11.64 16.72 31.38
N ILE A 89 12.11 15.51 31.71
CA ILE A 89 11.42 14.63 32.69
C ILE A 89 11.88 14.93 34.13
N GLN A 90 13.06 15.53 34.34
CA GLN A 90 13.57 15.86 35.68
C GLN A 90 13.05 17.18 36.28
N LYS A 91 12.15 17.93 35.61
CA LYS A 91 11.60 19.20 36.11
C LYS A 91 10.18 19.13 36.70
N THR A 92 9.60 17.92 36.82
CA THR A 92 8.20 17.76 37.27
C THR A 92 8.05 16.83 38.50
N VAL A 93 9.10 16.71 39.33
CA VAL A 93 8.99 16.10 40.67
C VAL A 93 9.50 17.07 41.72
#